data_AF-A0A820LXV7-F1
#
_entry.id   AF-A0A820LXV7-F1
#
_cell.length_a   1.000
_cell.length_b   1.000
_cell.length_c   1.000
_cell.angle_alpha   90.00
_cell.angle_beta   90.00
_cell.angle_gamma   90.00
#
_symmetry.space_group_name_H-M   'P 1'
#
loop_
_entity.id
_entity.type
_entity.pdbx_description
1 polymer ?
#
loop_
_entity_poly.entity_id
_entity_poly.type
_entity_poly.pdbx_seq_one_letter_code
_entity_poly.pdbx_strand_id
1 'polypeptide(L)'
;VNVLRGINLRVPSGYSATSFETYVIIEFPYPPETPQTARTRYGIGSTIAEYSDSLHKFHIKRTDGKFKRLMSRKELKLSIFYRVGFLRS
;
A
#
# COMPACT_ATOMS: atom_id res chain seq x y z
N VAL A 1 -3.64 -1.23 -9.93
CA VAL A 1 -3.76 -2.02 -8.69
C VAL A 1 -4.96 -1.51 -7.93
N ASN A 2 -5.85 -2.41 -7.49
CA ASN A 2 -7.02 -2.06 -6.70
C ASN A 2 -6.90 -2.78 -5.35
N VAL A 3 -6.93 -2.04 -4.24
CA VAL A 3 -6.74 -2.60 -2.89
C VAL A 3 -8.08 -2.62 -2.17
N LEU A 4 -8.72 -3.78 -2.07
CA LEU A 4 -10.10 -3.82 -1.58
C LEU A 4 -10.18 -3.70 -0.05
N ARG A 5 -9.51 -4.62 0.65
CA ARG A 5 -9.58 -4.70 2.12
C ARG A 5 -8.36 -5.40 2.73
N GLY A 6 -8.03 -5.03 3.95
CA GLY A 6 -7.17 -5.79 4.85
C GLY A 6 -8.02 -6.74 5.71
N ILE A 7 -7.55 -7.97 5.91
CA ILE A 7 -8.25 -8.99 6.69
C ILE A 7 -7.35 -9.44 7.84
N ASN A 8 -7.90 -9.46 9.06
CA ASN A 8 -7.24 -9.92 10.26
C ASN A 8 -5.90 -9.20 10.52
N LEU A 9 -5.90 -7.86 10.39
CA LEU A 9 -4.69 -7.09 10.69
C LEU A 9 -4.46 -7.11 12.20
N ARG A 10 -3.23 -7.47 12.59
CA ARG A 10 -2.88 -7.56 14.00
C ARG A 10 -2.80 -6.16 14.59
N VAL A 11 -3.49 -5.99 15.70
CA VAL A 11 -3.41 -4.78 16.51
C VAL A 11 -2.04 -4.72 17.19
N PRO A 12 -1.27 -3.64 17.04
CA PRO A 12 -0.07 -3.43 17.84
C PRO A 12 -0.38 -3.44 19.34
N SER A 13 0.50 -4.04 20.16
CA SER A 13 0.31 -4.14 21.61
C SER A 13 0.10 -2.78 22.26
N GLY A 14 -0.93 -2.65 23.11
CA GLY A 14 -1.25 -1.41 23.83
C GLY A 14 -2.20 -0.46 23.09
N TYR A 15 -2.70 -0.83 21.92
CA TYR A 15 -3.70 -0.06 21.18
C TYR A 15 -5.03 -0.82 21.08
N SER A 16 -6.15 -0.09 21.08
CA SER A 16 -7.45 -0.68 20.77
C SER A 16 -7.62 -0.83 19.26
N ALA A 17 -8.34 -1.88 18.86
CA ALA A 17 -8.74 -2.20 17.50
C ALA A 17 -9.41 -1.05 16.71
N THR A 18 -9.96 -0.07 17.43
CA THR A 18 -10.69 1.08 16.88
C THR A 18 -9.88 2.38 16.88
N SER A 19 -8.71 2.40 17.54
CA SER A 19 -7.95 3.63 17.80
C SER A 19 -6.88 3.96 16.76
N PHE A 20 -6.80 3.18 15.68
CA PHE A 20 -5.82 3.42 14.62
C PHE A 20 -6.43 3.28 13.23
N GLU A 21 -5.89 4.07 12.32
CA GLU A 21 -6.17 4.01 10.89
C GLU A 21 -5.09 3.16 10.23
N THR A 22 -5.43 2.46 9.17
CA THR A 22 -4.45 1.75 8.35
C THR A 22 -4.39 2.35 6.95
N TYR A 23 -3.23 2.28 6.32
CA TYR A 23 -3.11 2.61 4.90
C TYR A 23 -2.05 1.72 4.26
N VAL A 24 -2.17 1.53 2.95
CA VAL A 24 -1.24 0.72 2.16
C VAL A 24 -0.45 1.65 1.25
N ILE A 25 0.88 1.52 1.30
CA ILE A 25 1.77 2.08 0.29
C ILE A 25 2.06 0.99 -0.73
N ILE A 26 1.90 1.34 -1.99
CA ILE A 26 2.16 0.47 -3.15
C ILE A 26 3.36 1.05 -3.88
N GLU A 27 4.42 0.26 -4.00
CA GLU A 27 5.63 0.64 -4.71
C GLU A 27 5.73 -0.22 -5.97
N PHE A 28 5.57 0.42 -7.13
CA PHE A 28 5.69 -0.19 -8.43
C PHE A 28 7.12 -0.01 -8.97
N PRO A 29 7.86 -1.10 -9.24
CA PRO A 29 9.29 -1.04 -9.50
C PRO A 29 9.61 -0.64 -10.95
N TYR A 30 8.99 0.42 -11.47
CA TYR A 30 9.25 0.96 -12.80
C TYR A 30 9.00 2.49 -12.84
N PRO A 31 9.88 3.27 -13.49
CA PRO A 31 11.20 2.90 -14.00
C PRO A 31 12.15 2.39 -12.88
N PRO A 32 13.22 1.63 -13.21
CA PRO A 32 14.13 1.11 -12.18
C PRO A 32 14.78 2.19 -11.31
N GLU A 33 15.08 3.35 -11.91
CA GLU A 33 15.77 4.44 -11.21
C GLU A 33 14.82 5.22 -10.28
N THR A 34 13.54 5.28 -10.64
CA THR A 34 12.51 6.04 -9.93
C THR A 34 11.22 5.21 -9.83
N PRO A 35 11.13 4.31 -8.84
CA PRO A 35 9.92 3.54 -8.60
C PRO A 35 8.70 4.46 -8.43
N GLN A 36 7.57 4.06 -8.99
CA GLN A 36 6.31 4.79 -8.82
C GLN A 36 5.64 4.35 -7.53
N THR A 37 5.44 5.29 -6.61
CA THR A 37 4.78 5.03 -5.33
C THR A 37 3.37 5.59 -5.32
N ALA A 38 2.42 4.81 -4.82
CA ALA A 38 1.04 5.22 -4.59
C ALA A 38 0.62 4.88 -3.17
N ARG A 39 -0.37 5.59 -2.64
CA ARG A 39 -0.88 5.40 -1.28
C ARG A 39 -2.40 5.31 -1.31
N THR A 40 -2.96 4.33 -0.62
CA THR A 40 -4.42 4.22 -0.45
C THR A 40 -4.94 5.29 0.51
N ARG A 41 -6.26 5.54 0.47
CA ARG A 41 -6.94 6.25 1.55
C ARG A 41 -6.84 5.44 2.85
N TYR A 42 -7.11 6.13 3.96
CA TYR A 42 -7.15 5.51 5.28
C TYR A 42 -8.34 4.56 5.37
N GLY A 43 -8.06 3.32 5.76
CA GLY A 43 -9.07 2.36 6.20
C GLY A 43 -9.23 2.47 7.71
N ILE A 44 -10.47 2.60 8.17
CA ILE A 44 -10.81 2.61 9.60
C ILE A 44 -11.04 1.17 10.05
N GLY A 45 -10.49 0.81 11.22
CA GLY A 45 -10.68 -0.50 11.82
C GLY A 45 -9.50 -1.44 11.60
N SER A 46 -9.26 -2.29 12.60
CA SER A 46 -8.12 -3.21 12.65
C SER A 46 -8.43 -4.60 12.12
N THR A 47 -9.59 -5.17 12.45
CA THR A 47 -9.90 -6.56 12.08
C THR A 47 -10.21 -6.68 10.59
N ILE A 48 -10.98 -5.73 10.06
CA ILE A 48 -11.31 -5.62 8.64
C ILE A 48 -11.20 -4.15 8.28
N ALA A 49 -10.18 -3.80 7.50
CA ALA A 49 -9.98 -2.44 7.02
C ALA A 49 -10.44 -2.36 5.57
N GLU A 50 -11.44 -1.53 5.29
CA GLU A 50 -11.90 -1.29 3.91
C GLU A 50 -11.15 -0.09 3.31
N TYR A 51 -10.58 -0.28 2.12
CA TYR A 51 -9.84 0.77 1.40
C TYR A 51 -10.62 1.20 0.16
N SER A 52 -11.73 1.91 0.39
CA SER A 52 -12.59 2.42 -0.68
C SER A 52 -11.84 3.37 -1.63
N ASP A 53 -12.19 3.35 -2.91
CA ASP A 53 -11.62 4.18 -3.99
C ASP A 53 -10.09 4.06 -4.17
N SER A 54 -9.51 2.90 -3.88
CA SER A 54 -8.05 2.65 -3.94
C SER A 54 -7.55 2.20 -5.32
N LEU A 55 -8.18 2.67 -6.41
CA LEU A 55 -7.72 2.34 -7.76
C LEU A 55 -6.50 3.18 -8.13
N HIS A 56 -5.33 2.55 -8.10
CA HIS A 56 -4.06 3.17 -8.48
C HIS A 56 -3.62 2.70 -9.87
N LYS A 57 -3.42 3.66 -10.77
CA LYS A 57 -2.90 3.44 -12.13
C LYS A 57 -1.42 3.81 -12.16
N PHE A 58 -0.60 2.94 -12.73
CA PHE A 58 0.84 3.16 -12.91
C PHE A 58 1.14 3.37 -14.38
N HIS A 59 2.04 4.29 -14.69
CA HIS A 59 2.47 4.52 -16.06
C HIS A 59 3.49 3.45 -16.47
N ILE A 60 3.31 2.85 -17.65
CA ILE A 60 4.20 1.81 -18.16
C ILE A 60 4.54 2.07 -19.62
N LYS A 61 5.79 1.75 -20.01
CA LYS A 61 6.22 1.71 -21.41
C LYS A 61 6.49 0.26 -21.81
N ARG A 62 5.53 -0.35 -22.50
CA ARG A 62 5.59 -1.78 -22.88
C ARG A 62 6.74 -2.12 -23.84
N THR A 63 7.20 -1.12 -24.60
CA THR A 63 8.31 -1.25 -25.54
C THR A 63 9.68 -1.23 -24.86
N ASP A 64 9.75 -0.80 -23.60
CA ASP A 64 10.99 -0.73 -22.84
C ASP A 64 11.47 -2.13 -22.40
N GLY A 65 12.69 -2.52 -22.78
CA GLY A 65 13.29 -3.78 -22.36
C GLY A 65 13.49 -3.88 -20.84
N LYS A 66 13.71 -2.74 -20.16
CA LYS A 66 13.81 -2.68 -18.70
C LYS A 66 12.48 -3.09 -18.05
N PHE A 67 11.35 -2.63 -18.59
CA PHE A 67 10.02 -3.02 -18.12
C PHE A 67 9.81 -4.53 -18.25
N LYS A 68 10.10 -5.11 -19.42
CA LYS A 68 9.97 -6.57 -19.64
C LYS A 68 10.79 -7.38 -18.66
N ARG A 69 12.03 -6.96 -18.38
CA ARG A 69 12.92 -7.61 -17.41
C ARG A 69 12.47 -7.44 -15.96
N LEU A 70 11.90 -6.29 -15.61
CA LEU A 70 11.38 -6.02 -14.28
C LEU A 70 10.18 -6.91 -13.96
N MET A 71 9.25 -7.08 -14.89
CA MET A 71 8.06 -7.92 -14.70
C MET A 71 8.39 -9.39 -14.39
N SER A 72 9.56 -9.89 -14.79
CA SER A 72 9.99 -11.26 -14.48
C SER A 72 10.90 -11.39 -13.25
N ARG A 73 11.43 -10.28 -12.71
CA ARG A 73 12.44 -10.30 -11.64
C ARG A 73 12.06 -9.55 -10.37
N LYS A 74 11.14 -8.60 -10.47
CA LYS A 74 10.75 -7.73 -9.36
C LYS A 74 9.27 -7.90 -9.09
N GLU A 75 8.93 -7.80 -7.81
CA GLU A 75 7.58 -7.91 -7.31
C GLU A 75 6.97 -6.53 -7.06
N LEU A 76 5.65 -6.49 -7.04
CA LEU A 76 4.91 -5.34 -6.52
C LEU A 76 5.03 -5.34 -5.00
N LYS A 77 5.62 -4.31 -4.42
CA LYS A 77 5.73 -4.20 -2.97
C LYS A 77 4.53 -3.46 -2.41
N LEU A 78 3.81 -4.11 -1.51
CA LEU A 78 2.73 -3.50 -0.72
C LEU A 78 3.14 -3.46 0.75
N SER A 79 3.14 -2.29 1.35
CA SER A 79 3.49 -2.09 2.76
C SER A 79 2.31 -1.51 3.51
N ILE A 80 1.89 -2.18 4.58
CA ILE A 80 0.77 -1.76 5.42
C ILE A 80 1.33 -0.95 6.59
N PHE A 81 0.74 0.21 6.83
CA PHE A 81 1.13 1.10 7.91
C PHE A 81 -0.03 1.37 8.84
N TYR A 82 0.27 1.41 10.13
CA TYR A 82 -0.65 1.84 11.18
C TYR A 82 -0.39 3.31 11.49
N ARG A 83 -1.45 4.11 11.47
CA ARG A 83 -1.43 5.50 11.93
C ARG A 83 -2.23 5.58 13.22
N VAL A 84 -1.54 5.88 14.31
CA VAL A 84 -2.14 6.16 15.60
C VAL A 84 -2.39 7.67 15.69
N GLY A 85 -3.58 8.08 16.14
CA GLY A 85 -3.95 9.48 16.30
C GLY A 85 -3.17 10.21 17.40
N PHE A 86 -2.84 11.46 17.09
CA PHE A 86 -2.35 12.60 17.89
C PHE A 86 -1.03 12.49 18.69
N LEU A 87 -0.07 13.34 18.28
CA LEU A 87 1.23 13.73 18.85
C LEU A 87 2.14 12.60 19.38
N ARG A 88 3.01 12.09 18.50
CA ARG A 88 4.36 11.68 18.89
C ARG A 88 5.33 12.77 18.42
N SER A 89 5.71 13.66 19.32
CA SER A 89 6.91 14.52 19.20
C SER A 89 8.17 13.68 19.31
#